data_AF-A0AAC9HTU7-F1
#
_entry.id   AF-A0AAC9HTU7-F1
#
_cell.length_a   1.000
_cell.length_b   1.000
_cell.length_c   1.000
_cell.angle_alpha   90.00
_cell.angle_beta   90.00
_cell.angle_gamma   90.00
#
_symmetry.space_group_name_H-M   'P 1'
#
loop_
_entity.id
_entity.type
_entity.pdbx_description
1 polymer ?
#
loop_
_entity_poly.entity_id
_entity_poly.type
_entity_poly.pdbx_seq_one_letter_code
_entity_poly.pdbx_strand_id
1 'polypeptide(L)'
;MAENRLGEPEFFSTSSIKEYCTKGRDLLRPLHHELAVSAEEMQVVLTYVPGVDSRVRARLVAAHLRRASAAVEVANLEIVRTFLSFQRHFTQELSQAKRTPRRKFEFDE
;
A
#
# COMPACT_ATOMS: atom_id res chain seq x y z
N MET A 1 -6.04 -17.48 11.97
CA MET A 1 -6.11 -17.10 10.54
C MET A 1 -5.72 -15.63 10.47
N ALA A 2 -4.73 -15.23 9.68
CA ALA A 2 -4.44 -13.81 9.50
C ALA A 2 -5.63 -13.14 8.82
N GLU A 3 -6.20 -12.12 9.44
CA GLU A 3 -7.32 -11.36 8.87
C GLU A 3 -6.82 -10.65 7.60
N ASN A 4 -7.43 -10.96 6.45
CA ASN A 4 -7.07 -10.33 5.19
C ASN A 4 -7.57 -8.87 5.16
N ARG A 5 -6.77 -7.95 5.68
CA ARG A 5 -7.09 -6.52 5.77
C ARG A 5 -7.21 -5.82 4.41
N LEU A 6 -6.63 -6.40 3.36
CA LEU A 6 -6.75 -5.86 2.00
C LEU A 6 -8.05 -6.32 1.31
N GLY A 7 -8.65 -7.41 1.77
CA GLY A 7 -9.76 -8.09 1.09
C GLY A 7 -9.29 -8.85 -0.15
N GLU A 8 -10.23 -9.46 -0.87
CA GLU A 8 -9.93 -10.07 -2.17
C GLU A 8 -9.78 -8.98 -3.24
N PRO A 9 -8.73 -9.05 -4.08
CA PRO A 9 -8.53 -8.07 -5.14
C PRO A 9 -9.56 -8.24 -6.27
N GLU A 10 -10.65 -7.52 -6.19
CA GLU A 10 -11.64 -7.43 -7.27
C GLU A 10 -11.33 -6.25 -8.19
N PHE A 11 -10.70 -6.50 -9.34
CA PHE A 11 -10.31 -5.44 -10.29
C PHE A 11 -11.30 -5.25 -11.44
N PHE A 12 -12.59 -5.48 -11.19
CA PHE A 12 -13.66 -5.43 -12.22
C PHE A 12 -14.32 -4.07 -12.37
N SER A 13 -14.06 -3.12 -11.48
CA SER A 13 -14.65 -1.79 -11.52
C SER A 13 -13.69 -0.71 -11.05
N THR A 14 -13.87 0.52 -11.54
CA THR A 14 -13.11 1.68 -11.05
C THR A 14 -13.26 1.86 -9.53
N SER A 15 -14.45 1.60 -8.98
CA SER A 15 -14.73 1.66 -7.54
C SER A 15 -13.95 0.61 -6.76
N SER A 16 -13.92 -0.64 -7.23
CA SER A 16 -13.25 -1.73 -6.54
C SER A 16 -11.72 -1.58 -6.58
N ILE A 17 -11.16 -1.09 -7.69
CA ILE A 17 -9.73 -0.73 -7.78
C ILE A 17 -9.41 0.41 -6.79
N LYS A 18 -10.24 1.47 -6.74
CA LYS A 18 -10.08 2.58 -5.79
C LYS A 18 -10.11 2.07 -4.35
N GLU A 19 -11.09 1.23 -4.04
CA GLU A 19 -11.28 0.68 -2.70
C GLU A 19 -10.07 -0.17 -2.27
N TYR A 20 -9.59 -1.06 -3.13
CA TYR A 20 -8.40 -1.87 -2.86
C TYR A 20 -7.17 -1.00 -2.58
N CYS A 21 -6.90 0.00 -3.43
CA CYS A 21 -5.78 0.92 -3.21
C CYS A 21 -5.95 1.77 -1.94
N THR A 22 -7.20 2.15 -1.59
CA THR A 22 -7.49 2.92 -0.37
C THR A 22 -7.24 2.07 0.87
N LYS A 23 -7.74 0.82 0.89
CA LYS A 23 -7.47 -0.14 1.98
C LYS A 23 -5.97 -0.40 2.14
N GLY A 24 -5.25 -0.56 1.04
CA GLY A 24 -3.79 -0.70 1.06
C GLY A 24 -3.09 0.50 1.69
N ARG A 25 -3.49 1.71 1.32
CA ARG A 25 -2.93 2.93 1.92
C ARG A 25 -3.23 3.03 3.43
N ASP A 26 -4.47 2.74 3.81
CA ASP A 26 -4.92 2.84 5.19
C ASP A 26 -4.28 1.75 6.08
N LEU A 27 -3.84 0.63 5.48
CA LEU A 27 -3.04 -0.40 6.15
C LEU A 27 -1.56 -0.02 6.28
N LEU A 28 -0.93 0.43 5.19
CA LEU A 28 0.52 0.60 5.13
C LEU A 28 0.98 1.89 5.81
N ARG A 29 0.18 2.95 5.80
CA ARG A 29 0.57 4.21 6.45
C ARG A 29 0.77 4.06 7.97
N PRO A 30 -0.15 3.45 8.74
CA PRO A 30 0.10 3.17 10.15
C PRO A 30 1.30 2.24 10.38
N LEU A 31 1.45 1.20 9.55
CA LEU A 31 2.55 0.25 9.66
C LEU A 31 3.92 0.92 9.46
N HIS A 32 4.03 1.85 8.50
CA HIS A 32 5.25 2.63 8.32
C HIS A 32 5.65 3.38 9.59
N HIS A 33 4.69 4.06 10.23
CA HIS A 33 4.91 4.80 11.47
C HIS A 33 5.27 3.87 12.63
N GLU A 34 4.56 2.76 12.78
CA GLU A 34 4.83 1.76 13.82
C GLU A 34 6.24 1.18 13.70
N LEU A 35 6.67 0.84 12.49
CA LEU A 35 8.02 0.33 12.23
C LEU A 35 9.11 1.39 12.49
N ALA A 36 8.83 2.66 12.20
CA ALA A 36 9.77 3.75 12.46
C ALA A 36 9.98 3.93 13.97
N VAL A 37 8.90 4.03 14.74
CA VAL A 37 8.94 4.17 16.21
C VAL A 37 9.58 2.94 16.84
N SER A 38 9.19 1.74 16.41
CA SER A 38 9.78 0.49 16.90
C SER A 38 11.30 0.43 16.65
N ALA A 39 11.79 1.03 15.56
CA ALA A 39 13.23 1.09 15.31
C ALA A 39 13.96 2.00 16.31
N GLU A 40 13.35 3.12 16.70
CA GLU A 40 13.91 4.02 17.70
C GLU A 40 13.92 3.37 19.09
N GLU A 41 12.80 2.78 19.49
CA GLU A 41 12.69 2.04 20.76
C GLU A 41 13.69 0.89 20.83
N MET A 42 13.78 0.07 19.76
CA MET A 42 14.74 -1.02 19.65
C MET A 42 16.18 -0.52 19.81
N GLN A 43 16.53 0.61 19.17
CA GLN A 43 17.86 1.16 19.30
C GLN A 43 18.14 1.59 20.74
N VAL A 44 17.20 2.29 21.39
CA VAL A 44 17.35 2.79 22.76
C VAL A 44 17.50 1.62 23.73
N VAL A 45 16.60 0.64 23.68
CA VAL A 45 16.64 -0.53 24.58
C VAL A 45 17.96 -1.29 24.43
N LEU A 46 18.44 -1.51 23.21
CA LEU A 46 19.69 -2.23 22.97
C LEU A 46 20.94 -1.45 23.42
N THR A 47 20.87 -0.13 23.60
CA THR A 47 22.01 0.64 24.11
C THR A 47 22.31 0.38 25.59
N TYR A 48 21.32 -0.10 26.35
CA TYR A 48 21.49 -0.48 27.76
C TYR A 48 22.06 -1.89 27.94
N VAL A 49 22.20 -2.67 26.86
CA VAL A 49 22.80 -4.01 26.93
C VAL A 49 24.30 -3.87 27.20
N PRO A 50 24.84 -4.46 28.29
CA PRO A 50 26.26 -4.42 28.59
C PRO A 50 27.10 -5.09 27.48
N GLY A 51 28.22 -4.47 27.11
CA GLY A 51 29.17 -5.04 26.15
C GLY A 51 29.92 -3.98 25.36
N VAL A 52 31.02 -4.40 24.73
CA VAL A 52 31.80 -3.55 23.81
C VAL A 52 30.91 -3.23 22.60
N ASP A 53 30.95 -1.98 22.15
CA ASP A 53 30.23 -1.48 20.98
C ASP A 53 28.70 -1.66 21.00
N SER A 54 28.08 -1.74 22.19
CA SER A 54 26.62 -1.94 22.34
C SER A 54 25.80 -0.91 21.53
N ARG A 55 26.24 0.36 21.50
CA ARG A 55 25.59 1.43 20.73
C ARG A 55 25.69 1.21 19.21
N VAL A 56 26.82 0.73 18.72
CA VAL A 56 27.03 0.46 17.28
C VAL A 56 26.16 -0.72 16.86
N ARG A 57 26.18 -1.80 17.65
CA ARG A 57 25.34 -2.98 17.41
C ARG A 57 23.85 -2.65 17.48
N ALA A 58 23.42 -1.85 18.45
CA ALA A 58 22.04 -1.37 18.55
C ALA A 58 21.60 -0.62 17.28
N ARG A 59 22.46 0.28 16.78
CA ARG A 59 22.21 1.01 15.53
C ARG A 59 22.09 0.08 14.33
N LEU A 60 22.95 -0.95 14.23
CA LEU A 60 22.91 -1.92 13.14
C LEU A 60 21.61 -2.73 13.15
N VAL A 61 21.17 -3.21 14.31
CA VAL A 61 19.92 -3.96 14.47
C VAL A 61 18.72 -3.08 14.12
N ALA A 62 18.62 -1.89 14.73
CA ALA A 62 17.54 -0.94 14.46
C ALA A 62 17.51 -0.44 13.00
N ALA A 63 18.64 -0.48 12.29
CA ALA A 63 18.68 -0.10 10.88
C ALA A 63 17.82 -1.02 9.99
N HIS A 64 17.61 -2.29 10.37
CA HIS A 64 16.71 -3.17 9.63
C HIS A 64 15.25 -2.72 9.71
N LEU A 65 14.78 -2.33 10.90
CA LEU A 65 13.42 -1.78 11.07
C LEU A 65 13.24 -0.44 10.36
N ARG A 66 14.25 0.45 10.41
CA ARG A 66 14.23 1.69 9.62
C ARG A 66 14.11 1.43 8.12
N ARG A 67 14.88 0.47 7.60
CA ARG A 67 14.78 0.08 6.18
C ARG A 67 13.42 -0.52 5.84
N ALA A 68 12.85 -1.33 6.73
CA ALA A 68 11.50 -1.88 6.56
C ALA A 68 10.45 -0.75 6.53
N SER A 69 10.51 0.19 7.47
CA SER A 69 9.64 1.38 7.50
C SER A 69 9.73 2.19 6.20
N ALA A 70 10.95 2.45 5.69
CA ALA A 70 11.14 3.14 4.42
C ALA A 70 10.58 2.35 3.22
N ALA A 71 10.74 1.03 3.21
CA ALA A 71 10.18 0.18 2.16
C ALA A 71 8.63 0.19 2.19
N VAL A 72 8.02 0.19 3.38
CA VAL A 72 6.56 0.31 3.54
C VAL A 72 6.06 1.68 3.09
N GLU A 73 6.81 2.76 3.35
CA GLU A 73 6.48 4.10 2.83
C GLU A 73 6.44 4.12 1.30
N VAL A 74 7.45 3.54 0.66
CA VAL A 74 7.51 3.39 -0.80
C VAL A 74 6.33 2.56 -1.29
N ALA A 75 6.04 1.42 -0.67
CA ALA A 75 4.91 0.58 -1.04
C ALA A 75 3.56 1.31 -0.92
N ASN A 76 3.36 2.06 0.16
CA ASN A 76 2.17 2.90 0.38
C ASN A 76 2.01 3.92 -0.75
N LEU A 77 3.11 4.56 -1.14
CA LEU A 77 3.14 5.56 -2.19
C LEU A 77 2.84 4.95 -3.57
N GLU A 78 3.41 3.79 -3.88
CA GLU A 78 3.15 3.08 -5.14
C GLU A 78 1.70 2.57 -5.24
N ILE A 79 1.07 2.18 -4.13
CA ILE A 79 -0.36 1.83 -4.11
C ILE A 79 -1.24 3.03 -4.48
N VAL A 80 -0.91 4.22 -3.99
CA VAL A 80 -1.63 5.45 -4.36
C VAL A 80 -1.38 5.79 -5.84
N ARG A 81 -0.12 5.73 -6.29
CA ARG A 81 0.25 5.96 -7.70
C ARG A 81 -0.45 4.98 -8.63
N THR A 82 -0.65 3.74 -8.22
CA THR A 82 -1.36 2.72 -8.99
C THR A 82 -2.76 3.20 -9.37
N PHE A 83 -3.55 3.69 -8.41
CA PHE A 83 -4.89 4.19 -8.72
C PHE A 83 -4.86 5.46 -9.59
N LEU A 84 -3.94 6.38 -9.33
CA LEU A 84 -3.79 7.60 -10.13
C LEU A 84 -3.38 7.30 -11.58
N SER A 85 -2.47 6.33 -11.77
CA SER A 85 -2.05 5.84 -13.08
C SER A 85 -3.22 5.17 -13.79
N PHE A 86 -3.96 4.29 -13.10
CA PHE A 86 -5.19 3.71 -13.64
C PHE A 86 -6.17 4.78 -14.12
N GLN A 87 -6.39 5.82 -13.30
CA GLN A 87 -7.26 6.92 -13.67
C GLN A 87 -6.78 7.63 -14.93
N ARG A 88 -5.49 7.97 -15.00
CA ARG A 88 -4.90 8.68 -16.14
C ARG A 88 -4.98 7.87 -17.44
N HIS A 89 -4.76 6.57 -17.38
CA HIS A 89 -4.58 5.76 -18.59
C HIS A 89 -5.86 5.08 -19.08
N PHE A 90 -6.80 4.73 -18.19
CA PHE A 90 -7.93 3.86 -18.57
C PHE A 90 -9.31 4.51 -18.41
N THR A 91 -9.45 5.59 -17.62
CA THR A 91 -10.81 6.14 -17.36
C THR A 91 -11.45 6.77 -18.59
N GLN A 92 -10.65 7.38 -19.48
CA GLN A 92 -11.17 7.97 -20.71
C GLN A 92 -11.77 6.90 -21.63
N GLU A 93 -11.04 5.82 -21.88
CA GLU A 93 -11.49 4.69 -22.72
C GLU A 93 -12.73 4.01 -22.11
N LEU A 94 -12.73 3.77 -20.80
CA LEU A 94 -13.87 3.22 -20.07
C LEU A 94 -15.11 4.14 -20.15
N SER A 95 -14.91 5.46 -20.12
CA SER A 95 -16.01 6.43 -20.25
C SER A 95 -16.60 6.45 -21.65
N GLN A 96 -15.77 6.29 -22.69
CA GLN A 96 -16.20 6.20 -24.08
C GLN A 96 -16.94 4.89 -24.35
N ALA A 97 -16.42 3.76 -23.86
CA ALA A 97 -17.05 2.45 -23.99
C ALA A 97 -18.45 2.40 -23.33
N LYS A 98 -18.65 3.09 -22.20
CA LYS A 98 -19.98 3.23 -21.58
C LYS A 98 -20.96 4.07 -22.38
N ARG A 99 -20.47 5.02 -23.20
CA ARG A 99 -21.30 5.93 -23.99
C ARG A 99 -21.72 5.35 -25.32
N THR A 100 -21.05 4.31 -25.83
CA THR A 100 -21.50 3.60 -27.02
C THR A 100 -22.80 2.87 -26.67
N PRO A 101 -23.96 3.26 -27.23
CA PRO A 101 -25.18 2.53 -26.99
C PRO A 101 -24.97 1.10 -27.51
N ARG A 102 -25.17 0.11 -26.64
CA ARG A 102 -25.37 -1.27 -27.10
C ARG A 102 -26.52 -1.20 -28.10
N ARG A 103 -26.25 -1.35 -29.40
CA ARG A 103 -27.29 -1.48 -30.43
C ARG A 103 -28.25 -2.54 -29.90
N LYS A 104 -29.46 -2.11 -29.52
CA LYS A 104 -30.53 -3.05 -29.20
C LYS A 104 -30.84 -3.74 -30.51
N PHE A 105 -30.80 -5.07 -30.50
CA PHE A 105 -31.22 -5.86 -31.63
C PHE A 105 -32.74 -5.68 -31.72
N GLU A 106 -33.20 -4.98 -32.75
CA GLU A 106 -34.62 -4.82 -33.04
C GLU A 106 -35.04 -6.03 -33.88
N PHE A 107 -36.09 -6.73 -33.45
CA PHE A 107 -36.77 -7.72 -34.27
C PHE A 107 -37.86 -6.97 -35.03
N ASP A 108 -37.75 -6.95 -36.36
CA ASP A 108 -38.82 -6.48 -37.23
C ASP A 108 -39.92 -7.56 -37.27
N GLU A 109 -41.14 -7.21 -36.85
CA GLU A 109 -42.39 -7.99 -37.09
C GLU A 109 -43.05 -7.56 -38.41
#